data_AF-A0AAV9NR23-F1
#
_entry.id   AF-A0AAV9NR23-F1
#
_cell.length_a   1.000
_cell.length_b   1.000
_cell.length_c   1.000
_cell.angle_alpha   90.00
_cell.angle_beta   90.00
_cell.angle_gamma   90.00
#
_symmetry.space_group_name_H-M   'P 1'
#
loop_
_entity.id
_entity.type
_entity.pdbx_description
1 polymer ?
#
loop_
_entity_poly.entity_id
_entity_poly.type
_entity_poly.pdbx_seq_one_letter_code
_entity_poly.pdbx_strand_id
1 'polypeptide(L)'
;MKPEELSDFAHDIRNFSPADIDRLHRVLLRLQEDHIESTPESLRREHKAVYLEEGQNPNVEDPCLNWLLDLARTESETPLNEKFLDVLQEAHIVLTTDGTLTDGGSEYGASRRAASVEVIPPFPTRPQSSDSFDDNNRIWLQAVALDSRKLASQALDQWRQKLYLKREDALERENPELNRLADEVYRTNLARKAITHWRNTIKEMQDLERVAVEFRAKRDAASVLKTWTLAARERLFVRVRDERLLHKTLEDWHNKTADIKEMEVAADAISIRQAAQNVLQVVATRRADLRERHQEADHLYGRNIIRRVLSTWHTHVEQQRVNDRRAMAAVEYFSSKHTLQTWREKTRIRADEKHAQQAHEQMLAVKYFRRWQALVKSSKEATYSAAYKSMRRKVKINIGRAALNTWRQKTIRIREMRIMSDEFRARKKIEHTGRVAHSAIMVMFNKAEQVQDLTRQADAFGNKHAIARLEIFGSKWLSPTRKILEDQRKADEYHTIKTDGYSLSRLRNWRNLTFRTSRLENDADGLFRRNEKKRALGFLQKWRSGAANVKQEPASVDERLPPVTPAARRVQLLASTTPAYTPASVMFRRIQQ
;
A
#
# COMPACT_ATOMS: atom_id res chain seq x y z
N MET A 1 -35.37 -23.88 -27.58
CA MET A 1 -35.02 -23.72 -29.00
C MET A 1 -35.72 -24.80 -29.79
N LYS A 2 -36.29 -24.50 -30.96
CA LYS A 2 -36.93 -25.53 -31.80
C LYS A 2 -35.86 -26.38 -32.51
N PRO A 3 -36.12 -27.66 -32.84
CA PRO A 3 -35.16 -28.50 -33.55
C PRO A 3 -34.68 -27.91 -34.88
N GLU A 4 -35.55 -27.19 -35.59
CA GLU A 4 -35.23 -26.51 -36.85
C GLU A 4 -34.20 -25.38 -36.63
N GLU A 5 -34.42 -24.51 -35.64
CA GLU A 5 -33.48 -23.44 -35.28
C GLU A 5 -32.14 -24.01 -34.81
N LEU A 6 -32.18 -25.12 -34.07
CA LEU A 6 -30.98 -25.80 -33.57
C LEU A 6 -30.13 -26.32 -34.75
N SER A 7 -30.77 -26.92 -35.76
CA SER A 7 -30.11 -27.37 -36.99
C SER A 7 -29.52 -26.22 -37.79
N ASP A 8 -30.18 -25.07 -37.85
CA ASP A 8 -29.67 -23.88 -38.56
C ASP A 8 -28.42 -23.32 -37.86
N PHE A 9 -28.46 -23.14 -36.54
CA PHE A 9 -27.28 -22.70 -35.78
C PHE A 9 -26.13 -23.73 -35.84
N ALA A 10 -26.44 -25.02 -35.84
CA ALA A 10 -25.45 -26.10 -36.00
C ALA A 10 -24.83 -26.11 -37.41
N HIS A 11 -25.58 -25.72 -38.44
CA HIS A 11 -25.03 -25.56 -39.79
C HIS A 11 -24.10 -24.36 -39.88
N ASP A 12 -24.48 -23.23 -39.28
CA ASP A 12 -23.67 -22.00 -39.28
C ASP A 12 -22.35 -22.17 -38.51
N ILE A 13 -22.37 -22.79 -37.32
CA ILE A 13 -21.17 -22.98 -36.51
C ILE A 13 -20.15 -23.93 -37.15
N ARG A 14 -20.60 -24.85 -38.02
CA ARG A 14 -19.69 -25.73 -38.80
C ARG A 14 -18.82 -24.95 -39.79
N ASN A 15 -19.23 -23.75 -40.16
CA ASN A 15 -18.44 -22.87 -41.04
C ASN A 15 -17.41 -22.03 -40.27
N PHE A 16 -17.44 -22.03 -38.93
CA PHE A 16 -16.50 -21.27 -38.11
C PHE A 16 -15.18 -22.00 -37.96
N SER A 17 -14.08 -21.25 -37.87
CA SER A 17 -12.80 -21.86 -37.58
C SER A 17 -12.77 -22.38 -36.13
N PRO A 18 -11.97 -23.40 -35.80
CA PRO A 18 -11.82 -23.88 -34.42
C PRO A 18 -11.42 -22.75 -33.45
N ALA A 19 -10.58 -21.81 -33.91
CA ALA A 19 -10.20 -20.63 -33.14
C ALA A 19 -11.39 -19.71 -32.84
N ASP A 20 -12.36 -19.60 -33.76
CA ASP A 20 -13.57 -18.81 -33.54
C ASP A 20 -14.49 -19.50 -32.52
N ILE A 21 -14.61 -20.83 -32.59
CA ILE A 21 -15.41 -21.61 -31.63
C ILE A 21 -14.80 -21.51 -30.22
N ASP A 22 -13.47 -21.63 -30.10
CA ASP A 22 -12.76 -21.44 -28.83
C ASP A 22 -12.96 -20.03 -28.26
N ARG A 23 -12.96 -19.00 -29.13
CA ARG A 23 -13.23 -17.62 -28.73
C ARG A 23 -14.64 -17.45 -28.19
N LEU A 24 -15.64 -17.99 -28.89
CA LEU A 24 -17.04 -17.96 -28.44
C LEU A 24 -17.20 -18.64 -27.08
N HIS A 25 -16.56 -19.79 -26.89
CA HIS A 25 -16.57 -20.51 -25.62
C HIS A 25 -15.91 -19.70 -24.49
N ARG A 26 -14.78 -19.03 -24.73
CA ARG A 26 -14.13 -18.15 -23.73
C ARG A 26 -15.00 -16.95 -23.35
N VAL A 27 -15.70 -16.35 -24.31
CA VAL A 27 -16.64 -15.24 -24.03
C VAL A 27 -17.76 -15.71 -23.10
N LEU A 28 -18.31 -16.90 -23.35
CA LEU A 28 -19.35 -17.50 -22.50
C LEU A 28 -18.85 -17.87 -21.10
N LEU A 29 -17.64 -18.44 -21.00
CA LEU A 29 -17.01 -18.74 -19.72
C LEU A 29 -16.83 -17.48 -18.86
N ARG A 30 -16.38 -16.36 -19.44
CA ARG A 30 -16.23 -15.10 -18.70
C ARG A 30 -17.55 -14.56 -18.18
N LEU A 31 -18.59 -14.59 -19.02
CA LEU A 31 -19.92 -14.15 -18.61
C LEU A 31 -20.46 -15.02 -17.45
N GLN A 32 -20.15 -16.32 -17.44
CA GLN A 32 -20.51 -17.22 -16.36
C GLN A 32 -19.67 -17.00 -15.09
N GLU A 33 -18.35 -16.86 -15.20
CA GLU A 33 -17.44 -16.60 -14.08
C GLU A 33 -17.78 -15.29 -13.35
N ASP A 34 -18.09 -14.23 -14.11
CA ASP A 34 -18.40 -12.91 -13.55
C ASP A 34 -19.88 -12.74 -13.15
N HIS A 35 -20.71 -13.78 -13.36
CA HIS A 35 -22.16 -13.78 -13.09
C HIS A 35 -22.89 -12.59 -13.76
N ILE A 36 -22.46 -12.22 -14.97
CA ILE A 36 -22.99 -11.08 -15.73
C ILE A 36 -24.20 -11.55 -16.54
N GLU A 37 -25.32 -10.84 -16.44
CA GLU A 37 -26.48 -11.08 -17.29
C GLU A 37 -26.10 -10.97 -18.78
N SER A 38 -26.55 -11.95 -19.59
CA SER A 38 -26.23 -12.09 -21.02
C SER A 38 -26.91 -11.03 -21.89
N THR A 39 -26.76 -9.75 -21.55
CA THR A 39 -27.24 -8.63 -22.35
C THR A 39 -26.39 -8.46 -23.62
N PRO A 40 -26.96 -7.96 -24.73
CA PRO A 40 -26.21 -7.76 -25.98
C PRO A 40 -25.03 -6.78 -25.82
N GLU A 41 -25.08 -5.87 -24.84
CA GLU A 41 -23.94 -5.01 -24.53
C GLU A 41 -22.83 -5.73 -23.76
N SER A 42 -23.18 -6.59 -22.82
CA SER A 42 -22.22 -7.46 -22.11
C SER A 42 -21.49 -8.38 -23.09
N LEU A 43 -22.22 -9.01 -24.02
CA LEU A 43 -21.65 -9.88 -25.06
C LEU A 43 -20.67 -9.12 -25.96
N ARG A 44 -21.03 -7.91 -26.43
CA ARG A 44 -20.12 -7.07 -27.25
C ARG A 44 -18.87 -6.64 -26.47
N ARG A 45 -19.02 -6.36 -25.17
CA ARG A 45 -17.90 -5.94 -24.32
C ARG A 45 -16.91 -7.08 -24.11
N GLU A 46 -17.40 -8.26 -23.71
CA GLU A 46 -16.55 -9.42 -23.47
C GLU A 46 -15.93 -9.97 -24.75
N HIS A 47 -16.69 -9.99 -25.84
CA HIS A 47 -16.15 -10.34 -27.17
C HIS A 47 -14.99 -9.40 -27.57
N LYS A 48 -15.15 -8.09 -27.36
CA LYS A 48 -14.09 -7.11 -27.60
C LYS A 48 -12.89 -7.32 -26.67
N ALA A 49 -13.11 -7.72 -25.41
CA ALA A 49 -12.03 -8.01 -24.47
C ALA A 49 -11.20 -9.23 -24.91
N VAL A 50 -11.86 -10.33 -25.32
CA VAL A 50 -11.20 -11.53 -25.83
C VAL A 50 -10.40 -11.23 -27.12
N TYR A 51 -10.98 -10.45 -28.05
CA TYR A 51 -10.27 -10.01 -29.26
C TYR A 51 -9.00 -9.19 -28.97
N LEU A 52 -9.08 -8.28 -27.99
CA LEU A 52 -7.95 -7.44 -27.58
C LEU A 52 -6.82 -8.26 -26.94
N GLU A 53 -7.14 -9.34 -26.23
CA GLU A 53 -6.15 -10.24 -25.64
C GLU A 53 -5.40 -11.05 -26.69
N GLU A 54 -6.08 -11.47 -27.75
CA GLU A 54 -5.46 -12.14 -28.89
C GLU A 54 -4.65 -11.16 -29.77
N GLY A 55 -4.86 -9.86 -29.56
CA GLY A 55 -4.17 -8.80 -30.29
C GLY A 55 -4.75 -8.55 -31.69
N GLN A 56 -6.00 -8.98 -31.92
CA GLN A 56 -6.75 -8.70 -33.14
C GLN A 56 -7.70 -7.53 -32.89
N ASN A 57 -7.80 -6.62 -33.86
CA ASN A 57 -8.81 -5.57 -33.77
C ASN A 57 -10.17 -6.19 -34.11
N PRO A 58 -11.18 -6.07 -33.24
CA PRO A 58 -12.50 -6.61 -33.52
C PRO A 58 -13.07 -5.90 -34.75
N ASN A 59 -13.39 -6.67 -35.79
CA ASN A 59 -14.15 -6.15 -36.91
C ASN A 59 -15.56 -5.82 -36.40
N VAL A 60 -16.11 -4.68 -36.81
CA VAL A 60 -17.46 -4.26 -36.39
C VAL A 60 -18.52 -5.21 -36.96
N GLU A 61 -18.18 -5.92 -38.03
CA GLU A 61 -19.01 -6.91 -38.73
C GLU A 61 -18.45 -8.32 -38.57
N ASP A 62 -18.09 -8.71 -37.34
CA ASP A 62 -17.65 -10.08 -37.09
C ASP A 62 -18.84 -11.06 -37.14
N PRO A 63 -18.83 -12.05 -38.06
CA PRO A 63 -19.89 -13.06 -38.13
C PRO A 63 -20.05 -13.87 -36.83
N CYS A 64 -18.99 -14.07 -36.06
CA CYS A 64 -19.04 -14.84 -34.81
C CYS A 64 -19.87 -14.11 -33.74
N LEU A 65 -19.66 -12.79 -33.63
CA LEU A 65 -20.42 -11.95 -32.70
C LEU A 65 -21.89 -11.86 -33.09
N ASN A 66 -22.18 -11.72 -34.38
CA ASN A 66 -23.57 -11.67 -34.87
C ASN A 66 -24.30 -12.98 -34.58
N TRP A 67 -23.64 -14.11 -34.86
CA TRP A 67 -24.18 -15.45 -34.55
C TRP A 67 -24.47 -15.62 -33.06
N LEU A 68 -23.56 -15.20 -32.17
CA LEU A 68 -23.76 -15.27 -30.73
C LEU A 68 -24.89 -14.36 -30.23
N LEU A 69 -25.04 -13.18 -30.84
CA LEU A 69 -26.14 -12.25 -30.56
C LEU A 69 -27.49 -12.80 -31.04
N ASP A 70 -27.51 -13.51 -32.16
CA ASP A 70 -28.71 -14.14 -32.69
C ASP A 70 -29.12 -15.36 -31.87
N LEU A 71 -28.16 -16.17 -31.39
CA LEU A 71 -28.39 -17.25 -30.44
C LEU A 71 -28.95 -16.74 -29.10
N ALA A 72 -28.47 -15.57 -28.64
CA ALA A 72 -28.97 -14.92 -27.43
C ALA A 72 -30.40 -14.37 -27.58
N ARG A 73 -30.83 -14.04 -28.81
CA ARG A 73 -32.19 -13.57 -29.10
C ARG A 73 -33.21 -14.69 -29.21
N THR A 74 -32.79 -15.93 -29.43
CA THR A 74 -33.70 -17.07 -29.52
C THR A 74 -34.34 -17.30 -28.15
N GLU A 75 -35.65 -17.04 -28.05
CA GLU A 75 -36.41 -17.14 -26.80
C GLU A 75 -36.44 -18.60 -26.29
N SER A 76 -35.65 -18.89 -25.27
CA SER A 76 -35.81 -20.09 -24.45
C SER A 76 -35.31 -19.82 -23.04
N GLU A 77 -35.98 -20.44 -22.06
CA GLU A 77 -35.69 -20.35 -20.62
C GLU A 77 -34.31 -20.95 -20.27
N THR A 78 -33.69 -21.68 -21.20
CA THR A 78 -32.33 -22.22 -21.03
C THR A 78 -31.27 -21.11 -21.06
N PRO A 79 -30.26 -21.15 -20.18
CA PRO A 79 -29.15 -20.20 -20.19
C PRO A 79 -28.35 -20.29 -21.50
N LEU A 80 -27.76 -19.18 -21.93
CA LEU A 80 -27.04 -19.07 -23.19
C LEU A 80 -25.92 -20.11 -23.35
N ASN A 81 -25.26 -20.49 -22.24
CA ASN A 81 -24.22 -21.51 -22.27
C ASN A 81 -24.76 -22.90 -22.61
N GLU A 82 -25.92 -23.28 -22.06
CA GLU A 82 -26.54 -24.58 -22.40
C GLU A 82 -26.98 -24.60 -23.86
N LYS A 83 -27.55 -23.50 -24.37
CA LYS A 83 -27.90 -23.40 -25.81
C LYS A 83 -26.68 -23.58 -26.71
N PHE A 84 -25.55 -22.99 -26.33
CA PHE A 84 -24.30 -23.13 -27.08
C PHE A 84 -23.78 -24.57 -27.07
N LEU A 85 -23.84 -25.26 -25.93
CA LEU A 85 -23.45 -26.67 -25.83
C LEU A 85 -24.38 -27.59 -26.61
N ASP A 86 -25.69 -27.34 -26.60
CA ASP A 86 -26.68 -28.08 -27.41
C ASP A 86 -26.37 -27.95 -28.91
N VAL A 87 -26.02 -26.74 -29.36
CA VAL A 87 -25.63 -26.48 -30.75
C VAL A 87 -24.33 -27.19 -31.11
N LEU A 88 -23.33 -27.21 -30.23
CA LEU A 88 -22.08 -27.95 -30.46
C LEU A 88 -22.31 -29.46 -30.52
N GLN A 89 -23.20 -29.99 -29.68
CA GLN A 89 -23.55 -31.41 -29.68
C GLN A 89 -24.22 -31.84 -30.99
N GLU A 90 -25.15 -31.03 -31.51
CA GLU A 90 -25.79 -31.26 -32.82
C GLU A 90 -24.81 -31.04 -33.99
N ALA A 91 -23.89 -30.09 -33.85
CA ALA A 91 -22.83 -29.89 -34.83
C ALA A 91 -21.77 -31.01 -34.80
N HIS A 92 -21.82 -31.92 -33.80
CA HIS A 92 -20.82 -32.96 -33.53
C HIS A 92 -19.41 -32.42 -33.26
N ILE A 93 -19.32 -31.29 -32.56
CA ILE A 93 -18.06 -30.63 -32.20
C ILE A 93 -17.78 -30.88 -30.72
N VAL A 94 -16.65 -31.53 -30.42
CA VAL A 94 -16.22 -31.83 -29.04
C VAL A 94 -15.21 -30.78 -28.57
N LEU A 95 -15.52 -30.06 -27.49
CA LEU A 95 -14.60 -29.14 -26.82
C LEU A 95 -13.59 -29.93 -25.97
N THR A 96 -12.35 -30.08 -26.46
CA THR A 96 -11.24 -30.63 -25.67
C THR A 96 -10.55 -29.55 -24.83
N THR A 97 -10.09 -29.89 -23.62
CA THR A 97 -9.48 -28.94 -22.66
C THR A 97 -8.21 -28.24 -23.18
N ASP A 98 -7.62 -28.76 -24.25
CA ASP A 98 -6.34 -28.29 -24.82
C ASP A 98 -6.51 -27.59 -26.19
N GLY A 99 -7.75 -27.21 -26.55
CA GLY A 99 -8.11 -26.57 -27.83
C GLY A 99 -8.97 -27.47 -28.71
N THR A 100 -9.90 -26.89 -29.47
CA THR A 100 -10.85 -27.63 -30.33
C THR A 100 -10.15 -28.40 -31.45
N LEU A 101 -10.11 -29.73 -31.33
CA LEU A 101 -9.78 -30.61 -32.46
C LEU A 101 -11.07 -30.99 -33.18
N THR A 102 -11.42 -30.22 -34.22
CA THR A 102 -12.43 -30.65 -35.22
C THR A 102 -11.82 -31.73 -36.11
N ASP A 103 -11.64 -32.95 -35.59
CA ASP A 103 -11.41 -34.13 -36.43
C ASP A 103 -12.78 -34.69 -36.84
N GLY A 104 -13.48 -33.89 -37.65
CA GLY A 104 -14.83 -34.13 -38.16
C GLY A 104 -14.82 -34.34 -39.66
N GLY A 105 -13.92 -35.18 -40.17
CA GLY A 105 -14.04 -35.78 -41.50
C GLY A 105 -15.19 -36.78 -41.53
N SER A 106 -16.43 -36.31 -41.43
CA SER A 106 -17.64 -37.09 -41.63
C SER A 106 -18.26 -36.68 -42.97
N GLU A 107 -17.80 -37.34 -44.04
CA GLU A 107 -18.56 -37.50 -45.28
C GLU A 107 -19.85 -38.26 -44.98
N TYR A 108 -20.88 -37.54 -44.53
CA TYR A 108 -22.26 -38.01 -44.58
C TYR A 108 -23.15 -36.84 -44.98
N GLY A 109 -23.57 -36.86 -46.25
CA GLY A 109 -24.61 -35.97 -46.74
C GLY A 109 -24.82 -36.08 -48.24
N ALA A 110 -25.82 -36.89 -48.64
CA ALA A 110 -26.91 -36.47 -49.53
C ALA A 110 -27.40 -37.60 -50.44
N SER A 111 -28.37 -38.36 -49.92
CA SER A 111 -29.44 -38.88 -50.77
C SER A 111 -30.50 -37.78 -50.99
N ARG A 112 -30.90 -37.65 -52.27
CA ARG A 112 -32.21 -37.18 -52.81
C ARG A 112 -32.53 -35.67 -52.95
N ARG A 113 -32.46 -35.22 -54.22
CA ARG A 113 -33.61 -34.78 -55.08
C ARG A 113 -33.07 -34.64 -56.52
N ALA A 114 -33.39 -35.52 -57.47
CA ALA A 114 -34.60 -35.58 -58.31
C ALA A 114 -34.73 -34.43 -59.34
N ALA A 115 -34.11 -34.63 -60.51
CA ALA A 115 -34.46 -34.21 -61.88
C ALA A 115 -33.24 -34.53 -62.77
N SER A 116 -33.27 -35.10 -63.96
CA SER A 116 -34.29 -35.61 -64.87
C SER A 116 -33.54 -36.46 -65.91
N VAL A 117 -34.09 -37.64 -66.20
CA VAL A 117 -34.03 -38.38 -67.48
C VAL A 117 -32.93 -37.98 -68.46
N GLU A 118 -31.95 -38.86 -68.68
CA GLU A 118 -31.45 -39.11 -70.03
C GLU A 118 -30.91 -40.54 -70.18
N VAL A 119 -31.14 -41.07 -71.38
CA VAL A 119 -31.32 -42.47 -71.72
C VAL A 119 -29.99 -43.21 -71.85
N ILE A 120 -29.95 -44.41 -71.27
CA ILE A 120 -28.90 -45.44 -71.42
C ILE A 120 -28.95 -46.02 -72.84
N PRO A 121 -27.81 -46.16 -73.57
CA PRO A 121 -27.68 -47.13 -74.65
C PRO A 121 -27.18 -48.48 -74.11
N PRO A 122 -27.59 -49.62 -74.70
CA PRO A 122 -27.41 -50.94 -74.12
C PRO A 122 -25.97 -51.42 -74.32
N PHE A 123 -25.28 -51.77 -73.23
CA PHE A 123 -24.03 -52.54 -73.29
C PHE A 123 -24.32 -54.05 -73.24
N PRO A 124 -23.51 -54.86 -73.93
CA PRO A 124 -23.83 -56.23 -74.28
C PRO A 124 -23.63 -57.17 -73.10
N THR A 125 -24.58 -58.10 -72.97
CA THR A 125 -24.50 -59.31 -72.15
C THR A 125 -23.16 -60.02 -72.33
N ARG A 126 -22.32 -60.02 -71.27
CA ARG A 126 -21.15 -60.89 -71.19
C ARG A 126 -21.56 -62.19 -70.47
N PRO A 127 -21.14 -63.37 -70.97
CA PRO A 127 -21.68 -64.64 -70.53
C PRO A 127 -21.19 -64.99 -69.13
N GLN A 128 -22.03 -65.76 -68.43
CA GLN A 128 -21.74 -66.38 -67.15
C GLN A 128 -20.37 -67.06 -67.15
N SER A 129 -19.40 -66.44 -66.48
CA SER A 129 -18.15 -67.07 -66.09
C SER A 129 -18.40 -67.74 -64.75
N SER A 130 -18.46 -69.06 -64.79
CA SER A 130 -18.56 -69.96 -63.64
C SER A 130 -17.23 -70.01 -62.87
N ASP A 131 -16.84 -68.88 -62.29
CA ASP A 131 -15.86 -68.82 -61.21
C ASP A 131 -16.53 -68.07 -60.06
N SER A 132 -17.26 -68.85 -59.26
CA SER A 132 -17.72 -68.44 -57.92
C SER A 132 -16.47 -68.27 -57.05
N PHE A 133 -15.80 -67.12 -57.20
CA PHE A 133 -14.77 -66.68 -56.28
C PHE A 133 -15.42 -66.52 -54.90
N ASP A 134 -15.00 -67.37 -53.96
CA ASP A 134 -15.41 -67.27 -52.58
C ASP A 134 -14.78 -66.01 -51.98
N ASP A 135 -15.56 -64.93 -51.86
CA ASP A 135 -15.15 -63.64 -51.26
C ASP A 135 -14.65 -63.79 -49.82
N ASN A 136 -14.91 -64.94 -49.16
CA ASN A 136 -14.38 -65.28 -47.84
C ASN A 136 -13.04 -66.05 -47.88
N ASN A 137 -12.48 -66.29 -49.06
CA ASN A 137 -11.19 -66.97 -49.18
C ASN A 137 -10.11 -66.09 -48.54
N ARG A 138 -9.51 -66.62 -47.46
CA ARG A 138 -8.53 -65.91 -46.63
C ARG A 138 -7.34 -65.39 -47.45
N ILE A 139 -6.96 -66.10 -48.52
CA ILE A 139 -5.88 -65.70 -49.43
C ILE A 139 -6.30 -64.49 -50.27
N TRP A 140 -7.56 -64.45 -50.71
CA TRP A 140 -8.11 -63.33 -51.48
C TRP A 140 -8.28 -62.09 -50.61
N LEU A 141 -8.82 -62.22 -49.39
CA LEU A 141 -8.88 -61.11 -48.42
C LEU A 141 -7.49 -60.57 -48.07
N GLN A 142 -6.49 -61.45 -47.97
CA GLN A 142 -5.10 -61.05 -47.74
C GLN A 142 -4.49 -60.34 -48.97
N ALA A 143 -4.81 -60.78 -50.19
CA ALA A 143 -4.40 -60.10 -51.42
C ALA A 143 -5.05 -58.72 -51.55
N VAL A 144 -6.36 -58.60 -51.28
CA VAL A 144 -7.09 -57.33 -51.27
C VAL A 144 -6.56 -56.39 -50.18
N ALA A 145 -6.18 -56.90 -49.01
CA ALA A 145 -5.56 -56.10 -47.96
C ALA A 145 -4.15 -55.61 -48.34
N LEU A 146 -3.36 -56.43 -49.06
CA LEU A 146 -2.05 -56.02 -49.55
C LEU A 146 -2.16 -55.01 -50.70
N ASP A 147 -3.12 -55.18 -51.60
CA ASP A 147 -3.38 -54.26 -52.69
C ASP A 147 -4.00 -52.94 -52.21
N SER A 148 -4.92 -52.97 -51.25
CA SER A 148 -5.44 -51.75 -50.62
C SER A 148 -4.35 -51.01 -49.84
N ARG A 149 -3.43 -51.72 -49.19
CA ARG A 149 -2.25 -51.12 -48.56
C ARG A 149 -1.28 -50.50 -49.58
N LYS A 150 -1.05 -51.18 -50.71
CA LYS A 150 -0.22 -50.64 -51.81
C LYS A 150 -0.88 -49.42 -52.44
N LEU A 151 -2.17 -49.47 -52.73
CA LEU A 151 -2.94 -48.34 -53.26
C LEU A 151 -2.97 -47.17 -52.29
N ALA A 152 -3.16 -47.42 -50.99
CA ALA A 152 -3.07 -46.38 -49.96
C ALA A 152 -1.68 -45.75 -49.90
N SER A 153 -0.62 -46.56 -50.01
CA SER A 153 0.76 -46.04 -50.07
C SER A 153 1.00 -45.21 -51.34
N GLN A 154 0.52 -45.66 -52.50
CA GLN A 154 0.64 -44.91 -53.75
C GLN A 154 -0.19 -43.62 -53.74
N ALA A 155 -1.39 -43.64 -53.16
CA ALA A 155 -2.22 -42.46 -52.99
C ALA A 155 -1.58 -41.47 -52.02
N LEU A 156 -0.97 -41.95 -50.92
CA LEU A 156 -0.19 -41.12 -49.99
C LEU A 156 1.04 -40.51 -50.66
N ASP A 157 1.76 -41.28 -51.49
CA ASP A 157 2.93 -40.78 -52.19
C ASP A 157 2.54 -39.74 -53.26
N GLN A 158 1.46 -39.97 -54.01
CA GLN A 158 0.90 -38.98 -54.92
C GLN A 158 0.39 -37.73 -54.20
N TRP A 159 -0.24 -37.89 -53.04
CA TRP A 159 -0.70 -36.77 -52.22
C TRP A 159 0.47 -35.96 -51.66
N ARG A 160 1.51 -36.63 -51.14
CA ARG A 160 2.76 -36.00 -50.72
C ARG A 160 3.41 -35.26 -51.87
N GLN A 161 3.50 -35.88 -53.04
CA GLN A 161 4.08 -35.25 -54.23
C GLN A 161 3.27 -34.02 -54.66
N LYS A 162 1.94 -34.08 -54.65
CA LYS A 162 1.07 -32.91 -54.89
C LYS A 162 1.25 -31.83 -53.82
N LEU A 163 1.47 -32.19 -52.56
CA LEU A 163 1.80 -31.24 -51.49
C LEU A 163 3.16 -30.59 -51.69
N TYR A 164 4.18 -31.37 -52.09
CA TYR A 164 5.50 -30.84 -52.42
C TYR A 164 5.41 -29.86 -53.60
N LEU A 165 4.74 -30.25 -54.68
CA LEU A 165 4.53 -29.37 -55.83
C LEU A 165 3.73 -28.11 -55.47
N LYS A 166 2.65 -28.24 -54.69
CA LYS A 166 1.90 -27.07 -54.19
C LYS A 166 2.76 -26.17 -53.30
N ARG A 167 3.67 -26.74 -52.52
CA ARG A 167 4.59 -26.01 -51.65
C ARG A 167 5.67 -25.31 -52.46
N GLU A 168 6.24 -25.96 -53.48
CA GLU A 168 7.18 -25.33 -54.42
C GLU A 168 6.50 -24.20 -55.20
N ASP A 169 5.32 -24.43 -55.76
CA ASP A 169 4.49 -23.41 -56.42
C ASP A 169 4.18 -22.21 -55.50
N ALA A 170 3.94 -22.48 -54.21
CA ALA A 170 3.70 -21.42 -53.23
C ALA A 170 4.99 -20.65 -52.91
N LEU A 171 6.12 -21.35 -52.77
CA LEU A 171 7.44 -20.74 -52.56
C LEU A 171 7.90 -19.92 -53.76
N GLU A 172 7.57 -20.35 -54.99
CA GLU A 172 7.87 -19.60 -56.22
C GLU A 172 7.00 -18.34 -56.37
N ARG A 173 5.76 -18.36 -55.84
CA ARG A 173 4.85 -17.20 -55.83
C ARG A 173 5.05 -16.29 -54.62
N GLU A 174 5.73 -16.76 -53.57
CA GLU A 174 6.05 -15.97 -52.39
C GLU A 174 7.15 -14.95 -52.71
N ASN A 175 6.80 -13.67 -52.68
CA ASN A 175 7.79 -12.61 -52.76
C ASN A 175 8.72 -12.68 -51.53
N PRO A 176 10.03 -12.93 -51.70
CA PRO A 176 10.96 -13.09 -50.58
C PRO A 176 11.08 -11.81 -49.74
N GLU A 177 10.81 -10.64 -50.32
CA GLU A 177 10.78 -9.37 -49.62
C GLU A 177 9.57 -9.23 -48.69
N LEU A 178 8.39 -9.69 -49.12
CA LEU A 178 7.18 -9.68 -48.28
C LEU A 178 7.32 -10.65 -47.10
N ASN A 179 7.90 -11.83 -47.32
CA ASN A 179 8.18 -12.77 -46.24
C ASN A 179 9.19 -12.23 -45.23
N ARG A 180 10.27 -11.57 -45.69
CA ARG A 180 11.22 -10.91 -44.78
C ARG A 180 10.55 -9.82 -43.94
N LEU A 181 9.65 -9.04 -44.54
CA LEU A 181 8.91 -8.00 -43.84
C LEU A 181 7.91 -8.61 -42.84
N ALA A 182 7.23 -9.69 -43.21
CA ALA A 182 6.36 -10.46 -42.31
C ALA A 182 7.15 -11.03 -41.12
N ASP A 183 8.33 -11.60 -41.36
CA ASP A 183 9.23 -12.10 -40.32
C ASP A 183 9.73 -10.97 -39.40
N GLU A 184 10.06 -9.80 -39.95
CA GLU A 184 10.47 -8.64 -39.16
C GLU A 184 9.31 -8.12 -38.29
N VAL A 185 8.11 -8.02 -38.85
CA VAL A 185 6.89 -7.66 -38.12
C VAL A 185 6.59 -8.69 -37.04
N TYR A 186 6.73 -9.99 -37.33
CA TYR A 186 6.55 -11.06 -36.36
C TYR A 186 7.58 -10.96 -35.21
N ARG A 187 8.87 -10.80 -35.52
CA ARG A 187 9.93 -10.65 -34.51
C ARG A 187 9.73 -9.39 -33.65
N THR A 188 9.35 -8.27 -34.25
CA THR A 188 9.10 -7.02 -33.51
C THR A 188 7.86 -7.11 -32.63
N ASN A 189 6.79 -7.75 -33.10
CA ASN A 189 5.60 -8.01 -32.30
C ASN A 189 5.88 -8.99 -31.16
N LEU A 190 6.64 -10.06 -31.41
CA LEU A 190 7.06 -11.02 -30.39
C LEU A 190 7.92 -10.34 -29.32
N ALA A 191 8.90 -9.53 -29.73
CA ALA A 191 9.73 -8.75 -28.81
C ALA A 191 8.88 -7.76 -27.98
N ARG A 192 7.89 -7.09 -28.61
CA ARG A 192 6.97 -6.19 -27.90
C ARG A 192 6.10 -6.94 -26.90
N LYS A 193 5.54 -8.10 -27.26
CA LYS A 193 4.75 -8.95 -26.35
C LYS A 193 5.61 -9.43 -25.17
N ALA A 194 6.81 -9.94 -25.44
CA ALA A 194 7.75 -10.39 -24.42
C ALA A 194 8.17 -9.26 -23.46
N ILE A 195 8.50 -8.07 -23.99
CA ILE A 195 8.88 -6.90 -23.16
C ILE A 195 7.68 -6.43 -22.32
N THR A 196 6.47 -6.39 -22.89
CA THR A 196 5.26 -5.98 -22.16
C THR A 196 4.95 -6.97 -21.04
N HIS A 197 4.99 -8.27 -21.32
CA HIS A 197 4.84 -9.32 -20.32
C HIS A 197 5.89 -9.19 -19.21
N TRP A 198 7.16 -8.99 -19.58
CA TRP A 198 8.23 -8.81 -18.59
C TRP A 198 8.05 -7.55 -17.74
N ARG A 199 7.57 -6.44 -18.32
CA ARG A 199 7.24 -5.23 -17.54
C ARG A 199 6.08 -5.46 -16.57
N ASN A 200 5.06 -6.18 -17.00
CA ASN A 200 3.90 -6.50 -16.16
C ASN A 200 4.31 -7.40 -14.99
N THR A 201 5.05 -8.48 -15.26
CA THR A 201 5.59 -9.36 -14.19
C THR A 201 6.50 -8.63 -13.22
N ILE A 202 7.37 -7.72 -13.67
CA ILE A 202 8.18 -6.87 -12.77
C ILE A 202 7.29 -5.98 -11.91
N LYS A 203 6.24 -5.39 -12.49
CA LYS A 203 5.31 -4.53 -11.76
C LYS A 203 4.54 -5.33 -10.70
N GLU A 204 4.06 -6.52 -11.03
CA GLU A 204 3.42 -7.45 -10.09
C GLU A 204 4.37 -7.84 -8.95
N MET A 205 5.64 -8.15 -9.25
CA MET A 205 6.65 -8.43 -8.22
C MET A 205 6.88 -7.21 -7.30
N GLN A 206 6.91 -6.00 -7.84
CA GLN A 206 7.04 -4.77 -7.05
C GLN A 206 5.82 -4.50 -6.17
N ASP A 207 4.62 -4.77 -6.67
CA ASP A 207 3.38 -4.61 -5.91
C ASP A 207 3.31 -5.66 -4.79
N LEU A 208 3.70 -6.92 -5.06
CA LEU A 208 3.84 -7.97 -4.03
C LEU A 208 4.90 -7.63 -2.99
N GLU A 209 6.04 -7.07 -3.39
CA GLU A 209 7.09 -6.61 -2.46
C GLU A 209 6.57 -5.49 -1.54
N ARG A 210 5.78 -4.55 -2.10
CA ARG A 210 5.14 -3.49 -1.29
C ARG A 210 4.19 -4.07 -0.25
N VAL A 211 3.33 -5.01 -0.65
CA VAL A 211 2.41 -5.71 0.28
C VAL A 211 3.19 -6.48 1.34
N ALA A 212 4.28 -7.14 0.98
CA ALA A 212 5.14 -7.86 1.92
C ALA A 212 5.81 -6.91 2.94
N VAL A 213 6.27 -5.73 2.51
CA VAL A 213 6.82 -4.70 3.41
C VAL A 213 5.76 -4.18 4.37
N GLU A 214 4.54 -3.91 3.89
CA GLU A 214 3.42 -3.49 4.76
C GLU A 214 3.04 -4.56 5.78
N PHE A 215 3.03 -5.83 5.37
CA PHE A 215 2.75 -6.95 6.27
C PHE A 215 3.83 -7.10 7.35
N ARG A 216 5.12 -6.99 6.98
CA ARG A 216 6.23 -6.99 7.94
C ARG A 216 6.11 -5.82 8.92
N ALA A 217 5.81 -4.61 8.43
CA ALA A 217 5.62 -3.44 9.29
C ALA A 217 4.46 -3.63 10.29
N LYS A 218 3.33 -4.21 9.86
CA LYS A 218 2.20 -4.54 10.76
C LYS A 218 2.59 -5.59 11.80
N ARG A 219 3.32 -6.64 11.41
CA ARG A 219 3.81 -7.68 12.32
C ARG A 219 4.80 -7.13 13.35
N ASP A 220 5.73 -6.29 12.91
CA ASP A 220 6.71 -5.64 13.78
C ASP A 220 6.01 -4.69 14.76
N ALA A 221 5.03 -3.90 14.29
CA ALA A 221 4.22 -3.05 15.15
C ALA A 221 3.44 -3.85 16.21
N ALA A 222 2.84 -4.98 15.84
CA ALA A 222 2.16 -5.88 16.79
C ALA A 222 3.12 -6.48 17.82
N SER A 223 4.33 -6.87 17.40
CA SER A 223 5.38 -7.37 18.30
C SER A 223 5.86 -6.28 19.27
N VAL A 224 6.07 -5.05 18.79
CA VAL A 224 6.43 -3.90 19.62
C VAL A 224 5.31 -3.57 20.62
N LEU A 225 4.04 -3.59 20.21
CA LEU A 225 2.91 -3.41 21.12
C LEU A 225 2.83 -4.51 22.19
N LYS A 226 3.09 -5.76 21.82
CA LYS A 226 3.14 -6.88 22.77
C LYS A 226 4.27 -6.68 23.80
N THR A 227 5.46 -6.30 23.36
CA THR A 227 6.58 -6.03 24.29
C THR A 227 6.33 -4.81 25.17
N TRP A 228 5.70 -3.75 24.63
CA TRP A 228 5.31 -2.57 25.41
C TRP A 228 4.24 -2.88 26.44
N THR A 229 3.22 -3.67 26.10
CA THR A 229 2.17 -4.07 27.05
C THR A 229 2.72 -4.98 28.14
N LEU A 230 3.65 -5.88 27.82
CA LEU A 230 4.36 -6.68 28.83
C LEU A 230 5.22 -5.79 29.75
N ALA A 231 6.01 -4.88 29.19
CA ALA A 231 6.82 -3.95 29.99
C ALA A 231 5.95 -3.03 30.87
N ALA A 232 4.78 -2.59 30.38
CA ALA A 232 3.83 -1.80 31.16
C ALA A 232 3.23 -2.62 32.31
N ARG A 233 2.88 -3.89 32.06
CA ARG A 233 2.42 -4.83 33.11
C ARG A 233 3.49 -5.08 34.15
N GLU A 234 4.73 -5.34 33.75
CA GLU A 234 5.86 -5.52 34.66
C GLU A 234 6.04 -4.30 35.57
N ARG A 235 6.03 -3.08 35.00
CA ARG A 235 6.10 -1.84 35.80
C ARG A 235 4.96 -1.71 36.79
N LEU A 236 3.74 -2.09 36.40
CA LEU A 236 2.58 -2.09 37.29
C LEU A 236 2.75 -3.12 38.42
N PHE A 237 3.24 -4.33 38.11
CA PHE A 237 3.52 -5.34 39.13
C PHE A 237 4.61 -4.90 40.11
N VAL A 238 5.68 -4.24 39.63
CA VAL A 238 6.70 -3.67 40.50
C VAL A 238 6.08 -2.60 41.42
N ARG A 239 5.27 -1.69 40.87
CA ARG A 239 4.60 -0.66 41.69
C ARG A 239 3.69 -1.26 42.76
N VAL A 240 2.82 -2.21 42.39
CA VAL A 240 1.91 -2.87 43.34
C VAL A 240 2.69 -3.66 44.39
N ARG A 241 3.81 -4.30 44.01
CA ARG A 241 4.69 -4.99 44.95
C ARG A 241 5.33 -4.00 45.93
N ASP A 242 5.85 -2.89 45.44
CA ASP A 242 6.48 -1.85 46.27
C ASP A 242 5.46 -1.22 47.22
N GLU A 243 4.23 -0.95 46.76
CA GLU A 243 3.12 -0.48 47.60
C GLU A 243 2.77 -1.49 48.72
N ARG A 244 2.68 -2.78 48.40
CA ARG A 244 2.45 -3.83 49.41
C ARG A 244 3.59 -3.94 50.42
N LEU A 245 4.84 -3.83 49.96
CA LEU A 245 6.00 -3.82 50.84
C LEU A 245 5.99 -2.59 51.75
N LEU A 246 5.66 -1.40 51.21
CA LEU A 246 5.52 -0.18 52.00
C LEU A 246 4.44 -0.32 53.08
N HIS A 247 3.24 -0.80 52.72
CA HIS A 247 2.18 -1.05 53.70
C HIS A 247 2.61 -2.02 54.79
N LYS A 248 3.25 -3.15 54.42
CA LYS A 248 3.76 -4.11 55.41
C LYS A 248 4.83 -3.50 56.31
N THR A 249 5.76 -2.72 55.76
CA THR A 249 6.79 -2.06 56.57
C THR A 249 6.23 -0.99 57.50
N LEU A 250 5.17 -0.28 57.08
CA LEU A 250 4.47 0.69 57.92
C LEU A 250 3.68 0.00 59.03
N GLU A 251 3.04 -1.13 58.74
CA GLU A 251 2.37 -1.96 59.74
C GLU A 251 3.36 -2.53 60.76
N ASP A 252 4.48 -3.10 60.31
CA ASP A 252 5.56 -3.57 61.17
C ASP A 252 6.13 -2.44 62.04
N TRP A 253 6.29 -1.24 61.47
CA TRP A 253 6.71 -0.06 62.21
C TRP A 253 5.67 0.35 63.26
N HIS A 254 4.39 0.37 62.89
CA HIS A 254 3.31 0.73 63.81
C HIS A 254 3.24 -0.24 64.99
N ASN A 255 3.31 -1.55 64.72
CA ASN A 255 3.34 -2.59 65.75
C ASN A 255 4.54 -2.41 66.68
N LYS A 256 5.75 -2.20 66.14
CA LYS A 256 6.94 -1.93 66.97
C LYS A 256 6.82 -0.67 67.80
N THR A 257 6.20 0.39 67.27
CA THR A 257 5.98 1.61 68.05
C THR A 257 4.94 1.42 69.15
N ALA A 258 3.96 0.53 68.95
CA ALA A 258 3.01 0.15 69.99
C ALA A 258 3.72 -0.67 71.09
N ASP A 259 4.53 -1.66 70.72
CA ASP A 259 5.33 -2.46 71.65
C ASP A 259 6.27 -1.60 72.51
N ILE A 260 6.92 -0.60 71.89
CA ILE A 260 7.79 0.34 72.62
C ILE A 260 6.98 1.15 73.63
N LYS A 261 5.80 1.66 73.25
CA LYS A 261 4.92 2.39 74.17
C LYS A 261 4.43 1.52 75.32
N GLU A 262 4.11 0.25 75.07
CA GLU A 262 3.74 -0.69 76.14
C GLU A 262 4.91 -0.95 77.09
N MET A 263 6.13 -1.10 76.57
CA MET A 263 7.33 -1.22 77.40
C MET A 263 7.66 0.05 78.19
N GLU A 264 7.43 1.24 77.64
CA GLU A 264 7.58 2.52 78.35
C GLU A 264 6.58 2.62 79.51
N VAL A 265 5.30 2.28 79.29
CA VAL A 265 4.28 2.24 80.35
C VAL A 265 4.64 1.22 81.44
N ALA A 266 5.16 0.05 81.05
CA ALA A 266 5.63 -0.95 82.01
C ALA A 266 6.86 -0.48 82.81
N ALA A 267 7.80 0.20 82.16
CA ALA A 267 8.99 0.78 82.81
C ALA A 267 8.62 1.88 83.80
N ASP A 268 7.68 2.76 83.43
CA ASP A 268 7.16 3.80 84.31
C ASP A 268 6.45 3.20 85.53
N ALA A 269 5.68 2.13 85.36
CA ALA A 269 5.04 1.42 86.48
C ALA A 269 6.06 0.80 87.45
N ILE A 270 7.18 0.26 86.95
CA ILE A 270 8.27 -0.29 87.77
C ILE A 270 9.00 0.84 88.51
N SER A 271 9.28 1.95 87.82
CA SER A 271 9.92 3.14 88.40
C SER A 271 9.11 3.72 89.56
N ILE A 272 7.78 3.86 89.38
CA ILE A 272 6.86 4.33 90.42
C ILE A 272 6.84 3.37 91.62
N ARG A 273 6.85 2.05 91.38
CA ARG A 273 6.86 1.03 92.45
C ARG A 273 8.17 1.03 93.25
N GLN A 274 9.31 1.21 92.59
CA GLN A 274 10.63 1.32 93.25
C GLN A 274 10.76 2.62 94.04
N ALA A 275 10.28 3.74 93.50
CA ALA A 275 10.23 5.01 94.21
C ALA A 275 9.38 4.92 95.49
N ALA A 276 8.21 4.26 95.42
CA ALA A 276 7.36 4.03 96.58
C ALA A 276 8.00 3.12 97.64
N GLN A 277 8.71 2.05 97.22
CA GLN A 277 9.44 1.17 98.14
C GLN A 277 10.58 1.89 98.86
N ASN A 278 11.35 2.71 98.16
CA ASN A 278 12.44 3.49 98.75
C ASN A 278 11.92 4.50 99.78
N VAL A 279 10.80 5.17 99.51
CA VAL A 279 10.17 6.10 100.47
C VAL A 279 9.68 5.36 101.72
N LEU A 280 9.05 4.19 101.56
CA LEU A 280 8.58 3.38 102.69
C LEU A 280 9.73 2.84 103.56
N GLN A 281 10.86 2.47 102.94
CA GLN A 281 12.04 1.99 103.65
C GLN A 281 12.67 3.09 104.51
N VAL A 282 12.72 4.33 104.02
CA VAL A 282 13.21 5.51 104.77
C VAL A 282 12.30 5.85 105.96
N VAL A 283 10.97 5.71 105.81
CA VAL A 283 10.03 5.93 106.92
C VAL A 283 10.12 4.84 107.98
N ALA A 284 10.39 3.60 107.58
CA ALA A 284 10.54 2.46 108.51
C ALA A 284 11.82 2.57 109.36
N THR A 285 12.96 2.94 108.77
CA THR A 285 14.21 3.13 109.52
C THR A 285 14.10 4.27 110.52
N ARG A 286 13.48 5.39 110.11
CA ARG A 286 13.27 6.54 111.00
C ARG A 286 12.33 6.27 112.18
N ARG A 287 11.44 5.29 112.07
CA ARG A 287 10.55 4.84 113.15
C ARG A 287 11.24 3.88 114.13
N ALA A 288 12.28 3.16 113.70
CA ALA A 288 13.09 2.31 114.56
C ALA A 288 14.00 3.13 115.48
N ASP A 289 14.71 4.13 114.91
CA ASP A 289 15.60 5.03 115.67
C ASP A 289 14.88 5.80 116.79
N LEU A 290 13.61 6.17 116.59
CA LEU A 290 12.82 6.85 117.61
C LEU A 290 12.38 5.93 118.75
N ARG A 291 12.24 4.61 118.50
CA ARG A 291 11.86 3.65 119.56
C ARG A 291 13.06 3.25 120.42
N GLU A 292 14.25 3.13 119.82
CA GLU A 292 15.49 2.82 120.51
C GLU A 292 15.86 3.93 121.51
N ARG A 293 15.73 5.20 121.10
CA ARG A 293 15.99 6.37 121.97
C ARG A 293 14.98 6.57 123.09
N HIS A 294 13.75 6.08 122.93
CA HIS A 294 12.75 6.10 124.00
C HIS A 294 12.96 4.96 125.02
N GLN A 295 13.55 3.83 124.62
CA GLN A 295 13.86 2.72 125.53
C GLN A 295 15.14 2.94 126.35
N GLU A 296 16.11 3.69 125.82
CA GLU A 296 17.33 4.05 126.55
C GLU A 296 17.11 5.12 127.63
N ALA A 297 16.08 5.97 127.48
CA ALA A 297 15.75 7.02 128.45
C ALA A 297 15.04 6.51 129.73
N ASP A 298 14.24 5.44 129.63
CA ASP A 298 13.44 4.90 130.74
C ASP A 298 14.21 3.93 131.67
N HIS A 299 15.39 3.44 131.26
CA HIS A 299 16.22 2.53 132.09
C HIS A 299 17.30 3.25 132.92
N LEU A 300 17.58 4.53 132.67
CA LEU A 300 18.70 5.26 133.29
C LEU A 300 18.34 6.06 134.56
N TYR A 301 17.07 6.15 134.96
CA TYR A 301 16.64 7.10 136.01
C TYR A 301 16.29 6.52 137.39
N GLY A 302 16.58 5.25 137.69
CA GLY A 302 16.06 4.56 138.88
C GLY A 302 17.08 3.98 139.86
N ARG A 303 17.75 4.82 140.66
CA ARG A 303 18.02 4.53 142.10
C ARG A 303 19.05 3.47 142.51
N ASN A 304 20.17 3.25 141.80
CA ASN A 304 21.35 2.57 142.40
C ASN A 304 22.73 3.03 141.87
N ILE A 305 22.73 4.06 141.01
CA ILE A 305 23.84 5.01 140.86
C ILE A 305 23.87 5.74 142.21
N ILE A 306 24.85 5.55 143.08
CA ILE A 306 25.96 6.51 143.18
C ILE A 306 27.19 5.84 143.83
N ARG A 307 27.06 4.68 144.51
CA ARG A 307 28.20 4.11 145.28
C ARG A 307 28.97 2.95 144.63
N ARG A 308 28.39 2.23 143.65
CA ARG A 308 29.06 1.08 143.00
C ARG A 308 29.62 1.39 141.60
N VAL A 309 29.14 2.46 140.96
CA VAL A 309 29.57 2.89 139.62
C VAL A 309 30.95 3.55 139.64
N LEU A 310 31.28 4.34 140.67
CA LEU A 310 32.50 5.14 140.68
C LEU A 310 33.81 4.32 140.67
N SER A 311 33.85 3.14 141.31
CA SER A 311 35.08 2.34 141.37
C SER A 311 35.28 1.43 140.15
N THR A 312 34.20 0.94 139.53
CA THR A 312 34.28 0.12 138.30
C THR A 312 34.39 0.98 137.04
N TRP A 313 33.83 2.19 137.05
CA TRP A 313 33.93 3.19 135.98
C TRP A 313 35.37 3.64 135.76
N HIS A 314 36.14 3.89 136.81
CA HIS A 314 37.52 4.34 136.65
C HIS A 314 38.40 3.31 135.91
N THR A 315 38.24 2.02 136.21
CA THR A 315 38.98 0.94 135.55
C THR A 315 38.51 0.66 134.12
N HIS A 316 37.22 0.87 133.82
CA HIS A 316 36.68 0.69 132.47
C HIS A 316 36.99 1.87 131.53
N VAL A 317 37.02 3.10 132.05
CA VAL A 317 37.33 4.32 131.27
C VAL A 317 38.76 4.30 130.73
N GLU A 318 39.73 3.76 131.48
CA GLU A 318 41.12 3.69 131.00
C GLU A 318 41.30 2.66 129.87
N GLN A 319 40.66 1.50 129.98
CA GLN A 319 40.71 0.47 128.92
C GLN A 319 39.95 0.91 127.66
N GLN A 320 38.83 1.62 127.83
CA GLN A 320 38.03 2.14 126.71
C GLN A 320 38.75 3.25 125.95
N ARG A 321 39.48 4.15 126.63
CA ARG A 321 40.31 5.17 125.97
C ARG A 321 41.41 4.59 125.09
N VAL A 322 42.00 3.45 125.47
CA VAL A 322 43.02 2.76 124.64
C VAL A 322 42.38 2.10 123.43
N ASN A 323 41.21 1.48 123.59
CA ASN A 323 40.47 0.88 122.49
C ASN A 323 39.89 1.90 121.53
N ASP A 324 39.39 3.05 122.01
CA ASP A 324 38.90 4.15 121.17
C ASP A 324 40.02 4.73 120.30
N ARG A 325 41.24 4.86 120.84
CA ARG A 325 42.40 5.31 120.04
C ARG A 325 42.77 4.30 118.93
N ARG A 326 42.67 3.00 119.21
CA ARG A 326 42.92 1.94 118.20
C ARG A 326 41.79 1.86 117.17
N ALA A 327 40.55 2.06 117.58
CA ALA A 327 39.39 2.09 116.69
C ALA A 327 39.43 3.31 115.77
N MET A 328 39.75 4.50 116.29
CA MET A 328 39.92 5.71 115.47
C MET A 328 41.05 5.54 114.44
N ALA A 329 42.21 5.00 114.83
CA ALA A 329 43.29 4.72 113.90
C ALA A 329 42.91 3.70 112.81
N ALA A 330 42.14 2.65 113.16
CA ALA A 330 41.65 1.68 112.19
C ALA A 330 40.61 2.28 111.23
N VAL A 331 39.69 3.12 111.74
CA VAL A 331 38.70 3.84 110.93
C VAL A 331 39.38 4.79 109.95
N GLU A 332 40.40 5.53 110.38
CA GLU A 332 41.20 6.39 109.51
C GLU A 332 41.96 5.57 108.44
N TYR A 333 42.50 4.41 108.79
CA TYR A 333 43.16 3.53 107.82
C TYR A 333 42.19 2.93 106.79
N PHE A 334 41.05 2.40 107.20
CA PHE A 334 40.09 1.79 106.28
C PHE A 334 39.36 2.83 105.43
N SER A 335 39.04 4.01 105.98
CA SER A 335 38.45 5.10 105.20
C SER A 335 39.43 5.68 104.17
N SER A 336 40.71 5.85 104.53
CA SER A 336 41.74 6.28 103.57
C SER A 336 42.01 5.22 102.49
N LYS A 337 42.04 3.93 102.84
CA LYS A 337 42.17 2.83 101.87
C LYS A 337 40.99 2.76 100.92
N HIS A 338 39.75 2.85 101.43
CA HIS A 338 38.55 2.81 100.62
C HIS A 338 38.49 4.01 99.68
N THR A 339 38.71 5.23 100.17
CA THR A 339 38.72 6.44 99.33
C THR A 339 39.78 6.37 98.23
N LEU A 340 40.96 5.82 98.51
CA LEU A 340 42.01 5.60 97.51
C LEU A 340 41.60 4.55 96.45
N GLN A 341 40.92 3.47 96.85
CA GLN A 341 40.38 2.48 95.91
C GLN A 341 39.28 3.07 95.04
N THR A 342 38.33 3.80 95.62
CA THR A 342 37.28 4.50 94.86
C THR A 342 37.88 5.52 93.90
N TRP A 343 38.96 6.21 94.31
CA TRP A 343 39.68 7.12 93.42
C TRP A 343 40.36 6.39 92.26
N ARG A 344 41.04 5.26 92.52
CA ARG A 344 41.66 4.41 91.48
C ARG A 344 40.65 3.82 90.50
N GLU A 345 39.48 3.42 90.98
CA GLU A 345 38.40 2.91 90.13
C GLU A 345 37.82 4.03 89.26
N LYS A 346 37.58 5.21 89.83
CA LYS A 346 37.12 6.39 89.08
C LYS A 346 38.15 6.85 88.04
N THR A 347 39.45 6.76 88.32
CA THR A 347 40.49 7.10 87.32
C THR A 347 40.59 6.06 86.23
N ARG A 348 40.42 4.76 86.54
CA ARG A 348 40.32 3.70 85.52
C ARG A 348 39.12 3.88 84.60
N ILE A 349 37.93 4.11 85.16
CA ILE A 349 36.71 4.35 84.36
C ILE A 349 36.90 5.54 83.41
N ARG A 350 37.50 6.64 83.89
CA ARG A 350 37.80 7.80 83.02
C ARG A 350 38.82 7.51 81.93
N ALA A 351 39.78 6.61 82.17
CA ALA A 351 40.74 6.19 81.14
C ALA A 351 40.04 5.31 80.09
N ASP A 352 39.20 4.37 80.53
CA ASP A 352 38.42 3.50 79.65
C ASP A 352 37.41 4.29 78.81
N GLU A 353 36.74 5.30 79.38
CA GLU A 353 35.86 6.22 78.65
C GLU A 353 36.62 6.97 77.55
N LYS A 354 37.83 7.46 77.83
CA LYS A 354 38.67 8.12 76.83
C LYS A 354 39.09 7.16 75.72
N HIS A 355 39.45 5.93 76.05
CA HIS A 355 39.76 4.91 75.05
C HIS A 355 38.55 4.53 74.21
N ALA A 356 37.36 4.41 74.82
CA ALA A 356 36.11 4.16 74.12
C ALA A 356 35.73 5.32 73.17
N GLN A 357 35.92 6.57 73.60
CA GLN A 357 35.70 7.74 72.75
C GLN A 357 36.66 7.77 71.56
N GLN A 358 37.95 7.52 71.78
CA GLN A 358 38.95 7.44 70.69
C GLN A 358 38.63 6.31 69.70
N ALA A 359 38.22 5.14 70.20
CA ALA A 359 37.81 4.02 69.34
C ALA A 359 36.54 4.36 68.54
N HIS A 360 35.59 5.08 69.15
CA HIS A 360 34.38 5.55 68.48
C HIS A 360 34.70 6.56 67.36
N GLU A 361 35.58 7.53 67.63
CA GLU A 361 36.04 8.51 66.64
C GLU A 361 36.74 7.83 65.46
N GLN A 362 37.63 6.86 65.72
CA GLN A 362 38.29 6.07 64.67
C GLN A 362 37.30 5.25 63.84
N MET A 363 36.33 4.60 64.50
CA MET A 363 35.28 3.85 63.80
C MET A 363 34.44 4.78 62.91
N LEU A 364 34.05 5.96 63.41
CA LEU A 364 33.31 6.95 62.62
C LEU A 364 34.15 7.44 61.44
N ALA A 365 35.43 7.75 61.64
CA ALA A 365 36.33 8.16 60.57
C ALA A 365 36.40 7.11 59.45
N VAL A 366 36.56 5.82 59.79
CA VAL A 366 36.56 4.71 58.82
C VAL A 366 35.20 4.60 58.12
N LYS A 367 34.09 4.72 58.85
CA LYS A 367 32.73 4.64 58.29
C LYS A 367 32.48 5.76 57.28
N TYR A 368 32.81 7.00 57.63
CA TYR A 368 32.62 8.15 56.75
C TYR A 368 33.58 8.13 55.56
N PHE A 369 34.82 7.68 55.75
CA PHE A 369 35.78 7.51 54.65
C PHE A 369 35.31 6.46 53.63
N ARG A 370 34.82 5.30 54.10
CA ARG A 370 34.23 4.28 53.20
C ARG A 370 33.00 4.81 52.46
N ARG A 371 32.14 5.58 53.15
CA ARG A 371 30.98 6.22 52.52
C ARG A 371 31.41 7.24 51.45
N TRP A 372 32.42 8.06 51.73
CA TRP A 372 32.99 8.99 50.76
C TRP A 372 33.58 8.26 49.55
N GLN A 373 34.36 7.20 49.76
CA GLN A 373 34.90 6.39 48.66
C GLN A 373 33.79 5.79 47.78
N ALA A 374 32.72 5.28 48.38
CA ALA A 374 31.57 4.75 47.65
C ALA A 374 30.87 5.85 46.81
N LEU A 375 30.67 7.04 47.38
CA LEU A 375 30.09 8.18 46.68
C LEU A 375 30.99 8.68 45.53
N VAL A 376 32.30 8.73 45.74
CA VAL A 376 33.27 9.10 44.69
C VAL A 376 33.28 8.06 43.57
N LYS A 377 33.25 6.76 43.89
CA LYS A 377 33.17 5.69 42.90
C LYS A 377 31.87 5.78 42.10
N SER A 378 30.74 5.95 42.76
CA SER A 378 29.44 6.16 42.11
C SER A 378 29.42 7.40 41.22
N SER A 379 30.01 8.52 41.66
CA SER A 379 30.13 9.75 40.87
C SER A 379 31.02 9.56 39.62
N LYS A 380 32.14 8.84 39.76
CA LYS A 380 33.02 8.47 38.64
C LYS A 380 32.29 7.55 37.66
N GLU A 381 31.61 6.53 38.13
CA GLU A 381 30.81 5.63 37.28
C GLU A 381 29.69 6.38 36.57
N ALA A 382 29.01 7.31 37.25
CA ALA A 382 28.00 8.17 36.65
C ALA A 382 28.58 9.06 35.54
N THR A 383 29.72 9.71 35.77
CA THR A 383 30.40 10.53 34.76
C THR A 383 30.91 9.71 33.58
N TYR A 384 31.52 8.54 33.81
CA TYR A 384 31.91 7.63 32.72
C TYR A 384 30.70 7.11 31.94
N SER A 385 29.61 6.75 32.61
CA SER A 385 28.38 6.31 31.93
C SER A 385 27.74 7.43 31.10
N ALA A 386 27.77 8.67 31.59
CA ALA A 386 27.28 9.84 30.87
C ALA A 386 28.16 10.15 29.65
N ALA A 387 29.49 10.11 29.81
CA ALA A 387 30.45 10.28 28.73
C ALA A 387 30.28 9.18 27.66
N TYR A 388 30.13 7.92 28.07
CA TYR A 388 29.89 6.79 27.18
C TYR A 388 28.56 6.94 26.43
N LYS A 389 27.47 7.34 27.10
CA LYS A 389 26.18 7.63 26.46
C LYS A 389 26.30 8.74 25.41
N SER A 390 27.05 9.81 25.73
CA SER A 390 27.33 10.91 24.80
C SER A 390 28.13 10.45 23.58
N MET A 391 29.20 9.68 23.80
CA MET A 391 30.01 9.08 22.73
C MET A 391 29.17 8.15 21.85
N ARG A 392 28.38 7.25 22.44
CA ARG A 392 27.48 6.34 21.71
C ARG A 392 26.47 7.11 20.88
N ARG A 393 25.90 8.20 21.40
CA ARG A 393 24.98 9.08 20.64
C ARG A 393 25.70 9.72 19.46
N LYS A 394 26.91 10.25 19.64
CA LYS A 394 27.74 10.80 18.54
C LYS A 394 28.05 9.74 17.48
N VAL A 395 28.46 8.54 17.89
CA VAL A 395 28.73 7.42 16.96
C VAL A 395 27.47 7.05 16.18
N LYS A 396 26.31 6.92 16.83
CA LYS A 396 25.03 6.65 16.14
C LYS A 396 24.66 7.76 15.15
N ILE A 397 24.83 9.02 15.53
CA ILE A 397 24.58 10.16 14.63
C ILE A 397 25.54 10.12 13.44
N ASN A 398 26.82 9.82 13.65
CA ASN A 398 27.82 9.74 12.58
C ASN A 398 27.54 8.56 11.63
N ILE A 399 27.16 7.39 12.14
CA ILE A 399 26.73 6.25 11.33
C ILE A 399 25.48 6.63 10.51
N GLY A 400 24.49 7.29 11.14
CA GLY A 400 23.31 7.78 10.45
C GLY A 400 23.63 8.79 9.35
N ARG A 401 24.54 9.73 9.61
CA ARG A 401 25.03 10.71 8.61
C ARG A 401 25.77 10.02 7.46
N ALA A 402 26.63 9.05 7.75
CA ALA A 402 27.34 8.28 6.74
C ALA A 402 26.36 7.50 5.83
N ALA A 403 25.42 6.77 6.44
CA ALA A 403 24.38 6.05 5.72
C ALA A 403 23.52 6.99 4.84
N LEU A 404 23.12 8.16 5.37
CA LEU A 404 22.40 9.18 4.62
C LEU A 404 23.22 9.74 3.45
N ASN A 405 24.52 9.97 3.62
CA ASN A 405 25.38 10.43 2.55
C ASN A 405 25.54 9.36 1.45
N THR A 406 25.72 8.10 1.83
CA THR A 406 25.75 6.97 0.87
C THR A 406 24.42 6.86 0.14
N TRP A 407 23.29 7.00 0.84
CA TRP A 407 21.97 7.01 0.21
C TRP A 407 21.80 8.17 -0.76
N ARG A 408 22.18 9.40 -0.36
CA ARG A 408 22.16 10.58 -1.24
C ARG A 408 23.01 10.36 -2.50
N GLN A 409 24.24 9.87 -2.36
CA GLN A 409 25.10 9.55 -3.50
C GLN A 409 24.46 8.51 -4.43
N LYS A 410 23.87 7.44 -3.88
CA LYS A 410 23.13 6.45 -4.69
C LYS A 410 21.92 7.07 -5.40
N THR A 411 21.15 7.92 -4.74
CA THR A 411 20.00 8.59 -5.36
C THR A 411 20.41 9.57 -6.46
N ILE A 412 21.52 10.30 -6.28
CA ILE A 412 22.10 11.16 -7.31
C ILE A 412 22.49 10.31 -8.52
N ARG A 413 23.22 9.21 -8.32
CA ARG A 413 23.60 8.28 -9.40
C ARG A 413 22.40 7.69 -10.13
N ILE A 414 21.34 7.31 -9.42
CA ILE A 414 20.09 6.83 -10.04
C ILE A 414 19.43 7.93 -10.87
N ARG A 415 19.43 9.17 -10.37
CA ARG A 415 18.89 10.32 -11.11
C ARG A 415 19.69 10.60 -12.36
N GLU A 416 21.02 10.58 -12.29
CA GLU A 416 21.91 10.72 -13.45
C GLU A 416 21.66 9.61 -14.49
N MET A 417 21.55 8.35 -14.06
CA MET A 417 21.21 7.25 -14.97
C MET A 417 19.83 7.40 -15.61
N ARG A 418 18.84 7.94 -14.88
CA ARG A 418 17.51 8.24 -15.45
C ARG A 418 17.58 9.35 -16.50
N ILE A 419 18.28 10.44 -16.20
CA ILE A 419 18.49 11.54 -17.15
C ILE A 419 19.17 11.00 -18.42
N MET A 420 20.25 10.24 -18.28
CA MET A 420 20.96 9.60 -19.41
C MET A 420 20.05 8.64 -20.19
N SER A 421 19.20 7.87 -19.51
CA SER A 421 18.23 6.97 -20.16
C SER A 421 17.17 7.74 -20.95
N ASP A 422 16.67 8.84 -20.40
CA ASP A 422 15.66 9.67 -21.06
C ASP A 422 16.26 10.44 -22.24
N GLU A 423 17.51 10.92 -22.12
CA GLU A 423 18.27 11.47 -23.25
C GLU A 423 18.47 10.43 -24.36
N PHE A 424 18.82 9.19 -24.01
CA PHE A 424 18.97 8.11 -24.98
C PHE A 424 17.64 7.79 -25.68
N ARG A 425 16.54 7.76 -24.93
CA ARG A 425 15.18 7.59 -25.50
C ARG A 425 14.81 8.75 -26.41
N ALA A 426 15.13 9.99 -26.04
CA ALA A 426 14.86 11.16 -26.87
C ALA A 426 15.64 11.08 -28.18
N ARG A 427 16.93 10.74 -28.14
CA ARG A 427 17.76 10.51 -29.34
C ARG A 427 17.18 9.41 -30.22
N LYS A 428 16.78 8.28 -29.64
CA LYS A 428 16.16 7.17 -30.39
C LYS A 428 14.81 7.53 -30.98
N LYS A 429 14.00 8.34 -30.30
CA LYS A 429 12.74 8.87 -30.85
C LYS A 429 13.00 9.75 -32.06
N ILE A 430 13.96 10.67 -31.98
CA ILE A 430 14.34 11.54 -33.10
C ILE A 430 14.81 10.70 -34.30
N GLU A 431 15.68 9.73 -34.05
CA GLU A 431 16.19 8.81 -35.08
C GLU A 431 15.05 7.98 -35.72
N HIS A 432 14.11 7.49 -34.90
CA HIS A 432 12.95 6.75 -35.38
C HIS A 432 12.01 7.64 -36.19
N THR A 433 11.70 8.86 -35.74
CA THR A 433 10.90 9.83 -36.50
C THR A 433 11.59 10.21 -37.81
N GLY A 434 12.92 10.31 -37.83
CA GLY A 434 13.69 10.52 -39.04
C GLY A 434 13.56 9.35 -40.03
N ARG A 435 13.65 8.10 -39.54
CA ARG A 435 13.42 6.91 -40.36
C ARG A 435 11.99 6.82 -40.91
N VAL A 436 10.99 7.09 -40.08
CA VAL A 436 9.59 7.09 -40.49
C VAL A 436 9.32 8.20 -41.52
N ALA A 437 9.84 9.40 -41.29
CA ALA A 437 9.72 10.51 -42.26
C ALA A 437 10.41 10.16 -43.58
N HIS A 438 11.61 9.59 -43.55
CA HIS A 438 12.32 9.15 -44.75
C HIS A 438 11.56 8.06 -45.51
N SER A 439 11.05 7.05 -44.80
CA SER A 439 10.22 6.00 -45.39
C SER A 439 8.93 6.56 -46.00
N ALA A 440 8.26 7.50 -45.32
CA ALA A 440 7.07 8.18 -45.85
C ALA A 440 7.39 9.00 -47.10
N ILE A 441 8.52 9.71 -47.13
CA ILE A 441 8.99 10.46 -48.31
C ILE A 441 9.24 9.49 -49.47
N MET A 442 9.91 8.35 -49.23
CA MET A 442 10.15 7.34 -50.26
C MET A 442 8.86 6.73 -50.80
N VAL A 443 7.89 6.42 -49.92
CA VAL A 443 6.57 5.93 -50.35
C VAL A 443 5.81 7.00 -51.15
N MET A 444 5.84 8.26 -50.73
CA MET A 444 5.22 9.35 -51.47
C MET A 444 5.89 9.57 -52.83
N PHE A 445 7.21 9.48 -52.91
CA PHE A 445 7.98 9.59 -54.15
C PHE A 445 7.62 8.45 -55.11
N ASN A 446 7.70 7.20 -54.65
CA ASN A 446 7.36 6.03 -55.47
C ASN A 446 5.89 6.07 -55.92
N LYS A 447 4.98 6.56 -55.07
CA LYS A 447 3.58 6.72 -55.43
C LYS A 447 3.37 7.85 -56.43
N ALA A 448 4.12 8.95 -56.32
CA ALA A 448 4.10 10.02 -57.31
C ALA A 448 4.64 9.54 -58.67
N GLU A 449 5.70 8.73 -58.67
CA GLU A 449 6.24 8.09 -59.87
C GLU A 449 5.23 7.12 -60.50
N GLN A 450 4.60 6.26 -59.71
CA GLN A 450 3.51 5.38 -60.17
C GLN A 450 2.33 6.17 -60.73
N VAL A 451 1.90 7.25 -60.07
CA VAL A 451 0.83 8.12 -60.58
C VAL A 451 1.26 8.79 -61.89
N GLN A 452 2.51 9.23 -61.99
CA GLN A 452 3.03 9.83 -63.22
C GLN A 452 3.07 8.82 -64.36
N ASP A 453 3.47 7.57 -64.10
CA ASP A 453 3.47 6.50 -65.09
C ASP A 453 2.06 6.06 -65.49
N LEU A 454 1.12 5.97 -64.55
CA LEU A 454 -0.29 5.76 -64.84
C LEU A 454 -0.89 6.91 -65.64
N THR A 455 -0.48 8.15 -65.36
CA THR A 455 -0.91 9.33 -66.13
C THR A 455 -0.35 9.26 -67.55
N ARG A 456 0.93 8.90 -67.74
CA ARG A 456 1.52 8.67 -69.07
C ARG A 456 0.81 7.55 -69.83
N GLN A 457 0.42 6.47 -69.15
CA GLN A 457 -0.35 5.38 -69.76
C GLN A 457 -1.78 5.82 -70.11
N ALA A 458 -2.43 6.59 -69.24
CA ALA A 458 -3.75 7.16 -69.49
C ALA A 458 -3.73 8.19 -70.63
N ASP A 459 -2.67 9.00 -70.73
CA ASP A 459 -2.45 9.93 -71.83
C ASP A 459 -2.15 9.19 -73.13
N ALA A 460 -1.37 8.11 -73.10
CA ALA A 460 -1.12 7.26 -74.26
C ALA A 460 -2.40 6.53 -74.72
N PHE A 461 -3.20 6.04 -73.77
CA PHE A 461 -4.49 5.41 -74.04
C PHE A 461 -5.51 6.42 -74.55
N GLY A 462 -5.60 7.58 -73.90
CA GLY A 462 -6.41 8.73 -74.27
C GLY A 462 -6.03 9.24 -75.66
N ASN A 463 -4.75 9.38 -75.99
CA ASN A 463 -4.30 9.78 -77.32
C ASN A 463 -4.62 8.71 -78.37
N LYS A 464 -4.41 7.41 -78.09
CA LYS A 464 -4.84 6.34 -79.01
C LYS A 464 -6.35 6.34 -79.24
N HIS A 465 -7.14 6.53 -78.19
CA HIS A 465 -8.59 6.47 -78.27
C HIS A 465 -9.19 7.76 -78.83
N ALA A 466 -8.57 8.91 -78.57
CA ALA A 466 -8.88 10.19 -79.19
C ALA A 466 -8.56 10.13 -80.69
N ILE A 467 -7.38 9.65 -81.10
CA ILE A 467 -7.04 9.45 -82.52
C ILE A 467 -8.03 8.50 -83.20
N ALA A 468 -8.48 7.44 -82.52
CA ALA A 468 -9.45 6.48 -83.05
C ALA A 468 -10.91 7.00 -83.08
N ARG A 469 -11.35 7.80 -82.11
CA ARG A 469 -12.70 8.40 -82.06
C ARG A 469 -12.82 9.67 -82.89
N LEU A 470 -11.74 10.43 -83.05
CA LEU A 470 -11.77 11.75 -83.69
C LEU A 470 -11.72 11.72 -85.21
N GLU A 471 -11.42 10.58 -85.87
CA GLU A 471 -11.23 10.51 -87.33
C GLU A 471 -10.56 11.80 -87.85
N ILE A 472 -9.37 12.14 -87.33
CA ILE A 472 -8.79 13.50 -87.34
C ILE A 472 -8.58 14.10 -88.76
N PHE A 473 -8.92 13.37 -89.83
CA PHE A 473 -8.99 13.88 -91.20
C PHE A 473 -10.41 14.24 -91.70
N GLY A 474 -11.41 14.33 -90.82
CA GLY A 474 -12.77 14.76 -91.15
C GLY A 474 -13.09 16.20 -90.71
N SER A 475 -13.27 17.12 -91.66
CA SER A 475 -13.46 18.58 -91.45
C SER A 475 -14.75 19.02 -90.72
N LYS A 476 -15.55 18.10 -90.16
CA LYS A 476 -16.86 18.41 -89.54
C LYS A 476 -16.85 18.55 -88.02
N TRP A 477 -15.77 18.17 -87.32
CA TRP A 477 -15.71 18.24 -85.84
C TRP A 477 -15.39 19.67 -85.32
N LEU A 478 -14.63 20.47 -86.07
CA LEU A 478 -14.04 21.74 -85.60
C LEU A 478 -15.04 22.80 -85.10
N SER A 479 -16.29 22.77 -85.55
CA SER A 479 -17.30 23.76 -85.17
C SER A 479 -17.97 23.45 -83.82
N PRO A 480 -18.47 22.22 -83.56
CA PRO A 480 -18.98 21.83 -82.24
C PRO A 480 -17.97 22.00 -81.09
N THR A 481 -16.70 21.64 -81.26
CA THR A 481 -15.70 21.76 -80.18
C THR A 481 -15.36 23.20 -79.82
N ARG A 482 -15.34 24.13 -80.79
CA ARG A 482 -15.15 25.55 -80.48
C ARG A 482 -16.26 26.09 -79.59
N LYS A 483 -17.50 25.68 -79.85
CA LYS A 483 -18.66 26.08 -79.04
C LYS A 483 -18.60 25.50 -77.62
N ILE A 484 -18.20 24.24 -77.47
CA ILE A 484 -18.05 23.60 -76.16
C ILE A 484 -16.92 24.27 -75.34
N LEU A 485 -15.80 24.63 -75.98
CA LEU A 485 -14.71 25.34 -75.31
C LEU A 485 -15.09 26.76 -74.89
N GLU A 486 -15.89 27.46 -75.69
CA GLU A 486 -16.44 28.78 -75.32
C GLU A 486 -17.43 28.68 -74.15
N ASP A 487 -18.26 27.63 -74.10
CA ASP A 487 -19.20 27.41 -73.00
C ASP A 487 -18.49 26.98 -71.71
N GLN A 488 -17.41 26.20 -71.80
CA GLN A 488 -16.53 25.87 -70.66
C GLN A 488 -15.84 27.13 -70.11
N ARG A 489 -15.30 27.98 -70.99
CA ARG A 489 -14.67 29.24 -70.59
C ARG A 489 -15.65 30.16 -69.85
N LYS A 490 -16.90 30.24 -70.31
CA LYS A 490 -17.96 30.97 -69.60
C LYS A 490 -18.29 30.34 -68.25
N ALA A 491 -18.33 29.01 -68.14
CA ALA A 491 -18.58 28.33 -66.87
C ALA A 491 -17.47 28.59 -65.83
N ASP A 492 -16.21 28.61 -66.27
CA ASP A 492 -15.06 28.92 -65.43
C ASP A 492 -15.07 30.40 -64.97
N GLU A 493 -15.46 31.32 -65.85
CA GLU A 493 -15.69 32.73 -65.50
C GLU A 493 -16.81 32.89 -64.46
N TYR A 494 -17.90 32.13 -64.55
CA TYR A 494 -18.94 32.11 -63.52
C TYR A 494 -18.45 31.52 -62.19
N HIS A 495 -17.60 30.48 -62.23
CA HIS A 495 -17.08 29.85 -61.02
C HIS A 495 -16.12 30.78 -60.26
N THR A 496 -15.24 31.47 -60.98
CA THR A 496 -14.30 32.46 -60.41
C THR A 496 -15.04 33.63 -59.75
N ILE A 497 -16.05 34.20 -60.43
CA ILE A 497 -16.90 35.27 -59.86
C ILE A 497 -17.61 34.80 -58.58
N LYS A 498 -18.09 33.55 -58.53
CA LYS A 498 -18.78 33.00 -57.35
C LYS A 498 -17.84 32.74 -56.18
N THR A 499 -16.62 32.25 -56.44
CA THR A 499 -15.61 32.04 -55.39
C THR A 499 -15.11 33.35 -54.81
N ASP A 500 -14.98 34.39 -55.64
CA ASP A 500 -14.59 35.73 -55.21
C ASP A 500 -15.69 36.41 -54.38
N GLY A 501 -16.95 36.21 -54.74
CA GLY A 501 -18.09 36.66 -53.93
C GLY A 501 -18.17 35.98 -52.55
N TYR A 502 -17.88 34.68 -52.50
CA TYR A 502 -17.88 33.92 -51.24
C TYR A 502 -16.71 34.33 -50.32
N SER A 503 -15.51 34.52 -50.87
CA SER A 503 -14.33 34.93 -50.10
C SER A 503 -14.48 36.35 -49.52
N LEU A 504 -15.04 37.29 -50.28
CA LEU A 504 -15.37 38.65 -49.81
C LEU A 504 -16.42 38.66 -48.68
N SER A 505 -17.44 37.80 -48.77
CA SER A 505 -18.45 37.65 -47.71
C SER A 505 -17.84 37.09 -46.41
N ARG A 506 -16.97 36.08 -46.52
CA ARG A 506 -16.20 35.53 -45.39
C ARG A 506 -15.30 36.58 -44.73
N LEU A 507 -14.60 37.38 -45.51
CA LEU A 507 -13.74 38.46 -45.00
C LEU A 507 -14.54 39.54 -44.27
N ARG A 508 -15.73 39.92 -44.76
CA ARG A 508 -16.65 40.84 -44.05
C ARG A 508 -17.11 40.26 -42.72
N ASN A 509 -17.45 38.98 -42.67
CA ASN A 509 -17.85 38.31 -41.42
C ASN A 509 -16.71 38.26 -40.40
N TRP A 510 -15.48 37.96 -40.84
CA TRP A 510 -14.31 37.98 -39.96
C TRP A 510 -13.99 39.37 -39.44
N ARG A 511 -14.10 40.40 -40.29
CA ARG A 511 -13.95 41.79 -39.86
C ARG A 511 -15.00 42.18 -38.80
N ASN A 512 -16.26 41.78 -38.98
CA ASN A 512 -17.31 42.07 -38.01
C ASN A 512 -17.10 41.30 -36.69
N LEU A 513 -16.55 40.09 -36.76
CA LEU A 513 -16.21 39.30 -35.57
C LEU A 513 -15.09 39.96 -34.76
N THR A 514 -14.01 40.41 -35.42
CA THR A 514 -12.90 41.10 -34.75
C THR A 514 -13.32 42.43 -34.12
N PHE A 515 -14.24 43.17 -34.76
CA PHE A 515 -14.83 44.37 -34.16
C PHE A 515 -15.67 44.06 -32.91
N ARG A 516 -16.44 42.96 -32.91
CA ARG A 516 -17.22 42.55 -31.74
C ARG A 516 -16.34 42.12 -30.57
N THR A 517 -15.30 41.34 -30.84
CA THR A 517 -14.36 40.89 -29.78
C THR A 517 -13.61 42.08 -29.18
N SER A 518 -13.10 42.99 -30.00
CA SER A 518 -12.41 44.18 -29.51
C SER A 518 -13.33 45.10 -28.70
N ARG A 519 -14.62 45.21 -29.06
CA ARG A 519 -15.59 45.98 -28.26
C ARG A 519 -15.85 45.35 -26.89
N LEU A 520 -15.99 44.02 -26.82
CA LEU A 520 -16.19 43.30 -25.56
C LEU A 520 -14.98 43.41 -24.63
N GLU A 521 -13.76 43.38 -25.17
CA GLU A 521 -12.54 43.61 -24.41
C GLU A 521 -12.49 45.03 -23.82
N ASN A 522 -12.80 46.05 -24.63
CA ASN A 522 -12.85 47.44 -24.16
C ASN A 522 -13.93 47.66 -23.08
N ASP A 523 -15.10 47.01 -23.20
CA ASP A 523 -16.16 47.08 -22.18
C ASP A 523 -15.74 46.37 -20.88
N ALA A 524 -15.04 45.23 -20.99
CA ALA A 524 -14.50 44.51 -19.84
C ALA A 524 -13.44 45.35 -19.08
N ASP A 525 -12.53 45.99 -19.80
CA ASP A 525 -11.54 46.90 -19.23
C ASP A 525 -12.20 48.13 -18.57
N GLY A 526 -13.26 48.66 -19.17
CA GLY A 526 -14.06 49.74 -18.59
C GLY A 526 -14.72 49.35 -17.26
N LEU A 527 -15.28 48.14 -17.17
CA LEU A 527 -15.85 47.60 -15.93
C LEU A 527 -14.78 47.33 -14.87
N PHE A 528 -13.62 46.82 -15.28
CA PHE A 528 -12.48 46.58 -14.39
C PHE A 528 -12.03 47.88 -13.72
N ARG A 529 -11.81 48.95 -14.50
CA ARG A 529 -11.42 50.28 -13.98
C ARG A 529 -12.47 50.88 -13.04
N ARG A 530 -13.78 50.70 -13.33
CA ARG A 530 -14.87 51.16 -12.44
C ARG A 530 -14.87 50.41 -11.11
N ASN A 531 -14.62 49.10 -11.14
CA ASN A 531 -14.55 48.28 -9.95
C ASN A 531 -13.31 48.57 -9.11
N GLU A 532 -12.15 48.77 -9.72
CA GLU A 532 -10.95 49.24 -9.01
C GLU A 532 -11.17 50.60 -8.35
N LYS A 533 -11.80 51.55 -9.05
CA LYS A 533 -12.14 52.86 -8.47
C LYS A 533 -13.10 52.73 -7.29
N LYS A 534 -14.13 51.88 -7.37
CA LYS A 534 -15.02 51.58 -6.23
C LYS A 534 -14.26 50.94 -5.07
N ARG A 535 -13.31 50.05 -5.35
CA ARG A 535 -12.49 49.37 -4.34
C ARG A 535 -11.56 50.36 -3.62
N ALA A 536 -10.90 51.24 -4.37
CA ALA A 536 -10.06 52.30 -3.84
C ALA A 536 -10.87 53.29 -2.98
N LEU A 537 -12.05 53.71 -3.44
CA LEU A 537 -12.97 54.54 -2.66
C LEU A 537 -13.44 53.84 -1.37
N GLY A 538 -13.73 52.54 -1.44
CA GLY A 538 -14.08 51.74 -0.25
C GLY A 538 -12.95 51.66 0.77
N PHE A 539 -11.69 51.55 0.32
CA PHE A 539 -10.53 51.59 1.23
C PHE A 539 -10.36 52.97 1.87
N LEU A 540 -10.50 54.05 1.10
CA LEU A 540 -10.43 55.42 1.63
C LEU A 540 -11.57 55.71 2.63
N GLN A 541 -12.78 55.20 2.36
CA GLN A 541 -13.91 55.35 3.26
C GLN A 541 -13.72 54.56 4.56
N LYS A 542 -13.15 53.34 4.48
CA LYS A 542 -12.76 52.54 5.65
C LYS A 542 -11.64 53.18 6.47
N TRP A 543 -10.65 53.78 5.80
CA TRP A 543 -9.62 54.58 6.45
C TRP A 543 -10.20 55.81 7.13
N ARG A 544 -11.16 56.49 6.51
CA ARG A 544 -11.86 57.64 7.09
C ARG A 544 -12.68 57.27 8.32
N SER A 545 -13.42 56.15 8.29
CA SER A 545 -14.12 55.62 9.48
C SER A 545 -13.15 55.10 10.55
N GLY A 546 -12.01 54.52 10.15
CA GLY A 546 -10.96 54.10 11.07
C GLY A 546 -10.32 55.27 11.79
N ALA A 547 -10.05 56.38 11.09
CA ALA A 547 -9.50 57.60 11.68
C ALA A 547 -10.50 58.35 12.57
N ALA A 548 -11.80 58.31 12.24
CA ALA A 548 -12.86 58.89 13.08
C ALA A 548 -13.07 58.12 14.40
N ASN A 549 -12.75 56.82 14.43
CA ASN A 549 -12.94 55.96 15.60
C ASN A 549 -11.74 55.92 16.56
N VAL A 550 -10.70 56.74 16.37
CA VAL A 550 -9.51 56.78 17.26
C VAL A 550 -9.73 57.59 18.55
N LYS A 551 -10.91 58.21 18.75
CA LYS A 551 -11.21 59.05 19.93
C LYS A 551 -12.29 58.51 20.89
N GLN A 552 -12.68 57.24 20.81
CA GLN A 552 -13.51 56.63 21.85
C GLN A 552 -12.85 55.37 22.42
N GLU A 553 -12.33 55.54 23.64
CA GLU A 553 -11.90 54.52 24.58
C GLU A 553 -13.09 53.69 25.13
N PRO A 554 -12.82 52.58 25.83
CA PRO A 554 -13.50 51.31 25.60
C PRO A 554 -14.56 50.98 26.67
N ALA A 555 -15.59 50.24 26.26
CA ALA A 555 -16.47 49.49 27.16
C ALA A 555 -16.91 48.25 26.39
N SER A 556 -16.31 47.10 26.71
CA SER A 556 -16.89 46.07 27.58
C SER A 556 -17.81 45.11 26.80
N VAL A 557 -17.33 43.86 26.73
CA VAL A 557 -18.14 42.66 27.01
C VAL A 557 -19.24 42.35 25.99
N ASP A 558 -19.03 41.37 25.10
CA ASP A 558 -19.43 39.98 25.37
C ASP A 558 -19.20 39.01 24.21
N GLU A 559 -19.09 37.75 24.61
CA GLU A 559 -18.87 36.52 23.87
C GLU A 559 -19.63 36.38 22.53
N ARG A 560 -18.90 35.96 21.49
CA ARG A 560 -19.39 34.96 20.52
C ARG A 560 -18.23 34.37 19.71
N LEU A 561 -18.32 33.04 19.60
CA LEU A 561 -17.52 32.04 18.90
C LEU A 561 -16.85 32.48 17.57
N PRO A 562 -15.74 31.82 17.18
CA PRO A 562 -14.89 32.25 16.07
C PRO A 562 -15.61 32.20 14.71
N PRO A 563 -15.41 33.19 13.81
CA PRO A 563 -15.93 33.10 12.46
C PRO A 563 -15.10 32.08 11.66
N VAL A 564 -15.80 31.05 11.22
CA VAL A 564 -15.40 30.10 10.18
C VAL A 564 -14.82 30.87 8.98
N THR A 565 -13.64 30.45 8.55
CA THR A 565 -12.89 30.97 7.40
C THR A 565 -13.75 31.09 6.12
N PRO A 566 -13.52 32.11 5.26
CA PRO A 566 -14.27 32.34 4.01
C PRO A 566 -14.14 31.25 2.93
N ALA A 567 -13.37 30.19 3.18
CA ALA A 567 -13.18 29.09 2.24
C ALA A 567 -14.38 28.12 2.19
N ALA A 568 -15.23 28.08 3.23
CA ALA A 568 -16.34 27.13 3.30
C ALA A 568 -17.66 27.62 2.66
N ARG A 569 -17.80 28.91 2.30
CA ARG A 569 -19.01 29.43 1.63
C ARG A 569 -19.00 29.33 0.10
N ARG A 570 -17.88 28.91 -0.51
CA ARG A 570 -17.74 28.88 -1.97
C ARG A 570 -18.25 27.60 -2.65
N VAL A 571 -18.72 26.61 -1.89
CA VAL A 571 -19.19 25.32 -2.45
C VAL A 571 -20.71 25.24 -2.59
N GLN A 572 -21.49 26.15 -1.99
CA GLN A 572 -22.96 26.14 -2.08
C GLN A 572 -23.58 27.04 -3.18
N LEU A 573 -22.77 27.73 -3.99
CA LEU A 573 -23.27 28.59 -5.09
C LEU A 573 -22.88 28.09 -6.50
N LEU A 574 -22.39 26.85 -6.62
CA LEU A 574 -22.14 26.19 -7.91
C LEU A 574 -23.23 25.18 -8.31
N ALA A 575 -24.39 25.24 -7.66
CA ALA A 575 -25.53 24.36 -7.92
C ALA A 575 -26.77 25.15 -8.39
N SER A 576 -26.63 26.10 -9.32
CA SER A 576 -27.77 26.60 -10.13
C SER A 576 -27.30 27.61 -11.17
N THR A 577 -26.71 27.15 -12.29
CA THR A 577 -26.78 27.82 -13.61
C THR A 577 -26.00 26.99 -14.62
N THR A 578 -26.48 25.78 -14.90
CA THR A 578 -26.30 25.18 -16.22
C THR A 578 -27.28 25.88 -17.17
N PRO A 579 -26.83 26.56 -18.24
CA PRO A 579 -27.70 26.89 -19.34
C PRO A 579 -28.09 25.58 -20.02
N ALA A 580 -29.40 25.36 -20.20
CA ALA A 580 -29.94 24.28 -21.00
C ALA A 580 -29.36 24.38 -22.43
N TYR A 581 -28.45 23.47 -22.75
CA TYR A 581 -28.00 23.24 -24.12
C TYR A 581 -29.07 22.35 -24.77
N THR A 582 -29.92 22.96 -25.60
CA THR A 582 -30.79 22.27 -26.56
C THR A 582 -29.95 21.42 -27.51
N PRO A 583 -30.11 20.08 -27.56
CA PRO A 583 -29.59 19.32 -28.68
C PRO A 583 -30.61 19.38 -29.81
N ALA A 584 -30.32 20.17 -30.85
CA ALA A 584 -30.97 20.05 -32.14
C ALA A 584 -30.64 18.66 -32.71
N SER A 585 -31.59 17.74 -32.57
CA SER A 585 -31.51 16.35 -33.03
C SER A 585 -32.65 16.06 -34.00
N VAL A 586 -32.73 16.81 -35.11
CA VAL A 586 -33.52 16.41 -36.28
C VAL A 586 -32.87 17.02 -37.53
N MET A 587 -32.20 16.19 -38.32
CA MET A 587 -32.09 16.28 -39.79
C MET A 587 -31.00 15.31 -40.24
N PHE A 588 -31.31 14.02 -40.35
CA PHE A 588 -30.83 13.14 -41.42
C PHE A 588 -31.68 11.86 -41.38
N ARG A 589 -32.75 11.85 -42.20
CA ARG A 589 -33.42 10.62 -42.61
C ARG A 589 -33.65 10.68 -44.12
N ARG A 590 -33.09 9.67 -44.78
CA ARG A 590 -33.43 9.09 -46.10
C ARG A 590 -33.44 10.00 -47.32
N ILE A 591 -32.51 9.71 -48.23
CA ILE A 591 -32.83 9.54 -49.65
C ILE A 591 -32.77 8.03 -49.91
N GLN A 592 -33.92 7.45 -50.22
CA GLN A 592 -34.04 6.25 -51.05
C GLN A 592 -34.31 6.75 -52.47
N GLN A 593 -33.42 6.44 -53.40
CA GLN A 593 -33.68 5.82 -54.71
C GLN A 593 -32.35 5.77 -55.47
#